data_AF-S7SPZ6-F1
#
_entry.id   AF-S7SPZ6-F1
#
_cell.length_a   1.000
_cell.length_b   1.000
_cell.length_c   1.000
_cell.angle_alpha   90.00
_cell.angle_beta   90.00
_cell.angle_gamma   90.00
#
_symmetry.space_group_name_H-M   'P 1'
#
loop_
_entity.id
_entity.type
_entity.pdbx_description
1 polymer ?
#
loop_
_entity_poly.entity_id
_entity_poly.type
_entity_poly.pdbx_seq_one_letter_code
_entity_poly.pdbx_strand_id
1 'polypeptide(L)'
;MKTPFFHLLSANIWYNKDKDAMEMVGGEGMMNTDLKLPAGKTMTIEDVKQLLERYQMALKKTGEQLCWAYEQAAFPYTVRIHESVLYLQGDGRLYKGMAISVRTAGEETFIDIALPPGATHGDKGKANEFSKWLAKTLGGELHLFSGRTMVFGSA
;
A
#
# COMPACT_ATOMS: atom_id res chain seq x y z
N MET A 1 -37.84 4.19 -6.68
CA MET A 1 -36.68 3.28 -6.86
C MET A 1 -35.43 4.15 -6.88
N LYS A 2 -34.64 4.14 -5.80
CA LYS A 2 -33.40 4.91 -5.71
C LYS A 2 -32.23 3.98 -6.08
N THR A 3 -31.39 4.49 -6.96
CA THR A 3 -30.14 3.96 -7.53
C THR A 3 -29.32 3.14 -6.52
N PRO A 4 -28.70 2.01 -6.90
CA PRO A 4 -27.86 1.26 -5.98
C PRO A 4 -26.60 2.08 -5.69
N PHE A 5 -26.34 2.28 -4.41
CA PHE A 5 -25.09 2.78 -3.84
C PHE A 5 -23.92 1.90 -4.32
N PHE A 6 -23.25 2.30 -5.40
CA PHE A 6 -21.99 1.71 -5.83
C PHE A 6 -20.91 2.79 -5.76
N HIS A 7 -19.77 2.42 -5.17
CA HIS A 7 -18.49 3.13 -5.15
C HIS A 7 -18.39 4.39 -4.27
N LEU A 8 -18.21 4.18 -2.96
CA LEU A 8 -17.36 5.08 -2.18
C LEU A 8 -15.91 4.74 -2.54
N LEU A 9 -15.25 5.70 -3.20
CA LEU A 9 -13.82 5.73 -3.51
C LEU A 9 -13.00 5.66 -2.21
N SER A 10 -12.56 4.46 -1.82
CA SER A 10 -11.70 4.26 -0.66
C SER A 10 -10.29 4.89 -0.79
N ALA A 11 -9.95 5.42 -1.98
CA ALA A 11 -8.69 6.12 -2.23
C ALA A 11 -8.73 7.62 -1.85
N ASN A 12 -9.92 8.21 -1.78
CA ASN A 12 -10.06 9.64 -1.49
C ASN A 12 -10.19 9.93 0.00
N ILE A 13 -10.41 8.92 0.85
CA ILE A 13 -10.45 9.08 2.30
C ILE A 13 -9.04 8.84 2.84
N TRP A 14 -8.54 9.77 3.66
CA TRP A 14 -7.21 9.70 4.27
C TRP A 14 -7.27 10.03 5.75
N TYR A 15 -6.38 9.40 6.51
CA TYR A 15 -6.22 9.74 7.92
C TYR A 15 -5.50 11.07 8.10
N ASN A 16 -6.17 12.03 8.74
CA ASN A 16 -5.61 13.31 9.14
C ASN A 16 -5.08 13.20 10.58
N LYS A 17 -3.74 13.25 10.72
CA LYS A 17 -3.06 13.17 12.01
C LYS A 17 -3.39 14.33 12.95
N ASP A 18 -3.53 15.55 12.42
CA ASP A 18 -3.75 16.74 13.24
C ASP A 18 -5.16 16.77 13.86
N LYS A 19 -6.12 16.12 13.18
CA LYS A 19 -7.51 16.03 13.61
C LYS A 19 -7.89 14.69 14.24
N ASP A 20 -6.97 13.72 14.23
CA ASP A 20 -7.22 12.32 14.61
C ASP A 20 -8.50 11.74 13.98
N ALA A 21 -8.69 11.98 12.68
CA ALA A 21 -9.92 11.65 11.96
C ALA A 21 -9.66 11.27 10.51
N MET A 22 -10.56 10.48 9.91
CA MET A 22 -10.57 10.22 8.47
C MET A 22 -11.23 11.40 7.74
N GLU A 23 -10.58 11.91 6.70
CA GLU A 23 -11.08 13.02 5.88
C GLU A 23 -10.98 12.73 4.39
N MET A 24 -11.95 13.24 3.64
CA MET A 24 -11.89 13.22 2.18
C MET A 24 -10.84 14.23 1.70
N VAL A 25 -9.91 13.76 0.89
CA VAL A 25 -8.89 14.54 0.21
C VAL A 25 -9.22 14.57 -1.28
N GLY A 26 -9.06 15.73 -1.92
CA GLY A 26 -9.26 15.86 -3.36
C GLY A 26 -8.38 14.88 -4.13
N GLY A 27 -8.94 14.26 -5.17
CA GLY A 27 -8.26 13.20 -5.95
C GLY A 27 -7.16 13.69 -6.90
N GLU A 28 -7.00 15.00 -7.09
CA GLU A 28 -5.93 15.55 -7.92
C GLU A 28 -4.55 15.34 -7.27
N GLY A 29 -3.61 14.76 -8.02
CA GLY A 29 -2.25 14.52 -7.56
C GLY A 29 -2.05 13.26 -6.71
N MET A 30 -3.08 12.41 -6.57
CA MET A 30 -2.91 11.05 -6.07
C MET A 30 -2.15 10.19 -7.06
N MET A 31 -1.27 9.32 -6.54
CA MET A 31 -0.50 8.37 -7.35
C MET A 31 -0.85 6.96 -6.90
N ASN A 32 -1.11 6.07 -7.86
CA ASN A 32 -1.45 4.68 -7.57
C ASN A 32 -0.44 3.74 -8.25
N THR A 33 -0.16 2.65 -7.55
CA THR A 33 0.49 1.46 -8.11
C THR A 33 -0.37 0.28 -7.73
N ASP A 34 -0.48 -0.68 -8.61
CA ASP A 34 -1.27 -1.87 -8.35
C ASP A 34 -0.52 -3.12 -8.77
N LEU A 35 -0.68 -4.17 -7.96
CA LEU A 35 -0.25 -5.52 -8.30
C LEU A 35 -1.48 -6.33 -8.67
N LYS A 36 -1.61 -6.62 -9.97
CA LYS A 36 -2.54 -7.62 -10.47
C LYS A 36 -2.01 -9.01 -10.10
N LEU A 37 -2.80 -9.76 -9.35
CA LEU A 37 -2.43 -11.11 -8.92
C LEU A 37 -2.57 -12.12 -10.07
N PRO A 38 -1.86 -13.26 -10.00
CA PRO A 38 -2.09 -14.37 -10.92
C PRO A 38 -3.57 -14.78 -10.97
N ALA A 39 -4.04 -15.18 -12.15
CA ALA A 39 -5.44 -15.56 -12.37
C ALA A 39 -5.92 -16.62 -11.35
N GLY A 40 -7.14 -16.44 -10.84
CA GLY A 40 -7.73 -17.33 -9.84
C GLY A 40 -7.22 -17.15 -8.41
N LYS A 41 -6.22 -16.28 -8.17
CA LYS A 41 -5.73 -15.98 -6.83
C LYS A 41 -6.58 -14.90 -6.18
N THR A 42 -7.13 -15.20 -5.01
CA THR A 42 -7.88 -14.27 -4.17
C THR A 42 -6.98 -13.68 -3.08
N MET A 43 -7.37 -12.52 -2.56
CA MET A 43 -6.67 -11.83 -1.49
C MET A 43 -7.70 -11.10 -0.62
N THR A 44 -7.51 -11.11 0.68
CA THR A 44 -8.26 -10.27 1.63
C THR A 44 -7.36 -9.16 2.19
N ILE A 45 -7.94 -8.13 2.81
CA ILE A 45 -7.14 -7.10 3.45
C ILE A 45 -6.36 -7.64 4.65
N GLU A 46 -6.88 -8.65 5.34
CA GLU A 46 -6.20 -9.36 6.42
C GLU A 46 -4.97 -10.12 5.91
N ASP A 47 -5.03 -10.72 4.72
CA ASP A 47 -3.87 -11.36 4.09
C ASP A 47 -2.80 -10.33 3.74
N VAL A 48 -3.21 -9.16 3.21
CA VAL A 48 -2.27 -8.05 2.93
C VAL A 48 -1.63 -7.53 4.21
N LYS A 49 -2.38 -7.46 5.32
CA LYS A 49 -1.82 -7.10 6.63
C LYS A 49 -0.75 -8.09 7.08
N GLN A 50 -1.00 -9.40 6.94
CA GLN A 50 -0.01 -10.43 7.26
C GLN A 50 1.23 -10.35 6.34
N LEU A 51 1.04 -10.04 5.06
CA LEU A 51 2.15 -9.81 4.12
C LEU A 51 2.98 -8.59 4.54
N LEU A 52 2.34 -7.51 4.98
CA LEU A 52 3.01 -6.32 5.49
C LEU A 52 3.81 -6.61 6.76
N GLU A 53 3.27 -7.41 7.68
CA GLU A 53 3.98 -7.88 8.88
C GLU A 53 5.20 -8.75 8.52
N ARG A 54 5.05 -9.65 7.54
CA ARG A 54 6.16 -10.45 7.01
C ARG A 54 7.24 -9.58 6.37
N TYR A 55 6.85 -8.54 5.64
CA TYR A 55 7.78 -7.57 5.06
C TYR A 55 8.55 -6.81 6.15
N GLN A 56 7.87 -6.32 7.19
CA GLN A 56 8.50 -5.67 8.34
C GLN A 56 9.51 -6.59 9.03
N MET A 57 9.16 -7.86 9.24
CA MET A 57 10.09 -8.85 9.80
C MET A 57 11.31 -9.09 8.91
N ALA A 58 11.12 -9.13 7.59
CA ALA A 58 12.23 -9.26 6.64
C ALA A 58 13.18 -8.04 6.71
N LEU A 59 12.62 -6.83 6.75
CA LEU A 59 13.39 -5.59 6.91
C LEU A 59 14.17 -5.56 8.22
N LYS A 60 13.55 -5.98 9.32
CA LYS A 60 14.21 -6.04 10.63
C LYS A 60 15.41 -6.98 10.62
N LYS A 61 15.25 -8.19 10.09
CA LYS A 61 16.36 -9.16 9.97
C LYS A 61 17.51 -8.62 9.12
N THR A 62 17.21 -7.88 8.05
CA THR A 62 18.23 -7.20 7.23
C THR A 62 18.90 -6.05 7.99
N GLY A 63 18.16 -5.31 8.82
CA GLY A 63 18.70 -4.25 9.68
C GLY A 63 19.60 -4.75 10.81
N GLU A 64 19.22 -5.85 11.47
CA GLU A 64 20.04 -6.52 12.49
C GLU A 64 21.42 -6.92 11.94
N GLN A 65 21.49 -7.28 10.66
CA GLN A 65 22.74 -7.61 9.97
C GLN A 65 23.59 -6.38 9.58
N LEU A 66 23.01 -5.18 9.55
CA LEU A 66 23.61 -3.97 8.96
C LEU A 66 23.72 -2.76 9.92
N CYS A 67 23.32 -2.90 11.20
CA CYS A 67 23.36 -1.92 12.32
C CYS A 67 21.99 -1.29 12.70
N TRP A 68 21.78 -1.10 14.01
CA TRP A 68 20.49 -0.81 14.69
C TRP A 68 19.76 0.46 14.20
N ALA A 69 20.48 1.45 13.69
CA ALA A 69 19.87 2.67 13.13
C ALA A 69 19.05 2.42 11.85
N TYR A 70 19.26 1.28 11.18
CA TYR A 70 18.54 0.88 9.97
C TYR A 70 17.12 0.38 10.28
N GLU A 71 16.89 -0.24 11.44
CA GLU A 71 15.60 -0.85 11.79
C GLU A 71 14.45 0.16 11.87
N GLN A 72 14.67 1.32 12.50
CA GLN A 72 13.65 2.39 12.58
C GLN A 72 13.47 3.16 11.27
N ALA A 73 14.49 3.22 10.42
CA ALA A 73 14.43 3.91 9.13
C ALA A 73 13.77 3.07 8.02
N ALA A 74 13.79 1.74 8.15
CA ALA A 74 13.32 0.83 7.12
C ALA A 74 11.79 0.78 6.98
N PHE A 75 11.04 0.98 8.07
CA PHE A 75 9.57 1.00 8.06
C PHE A 75 9.00 2.09 8.99
N PRO A 76 9.00 3.36 8.55
CA PRO A 76 8.65 4.53 9.38
C PRO A 76 7.13 4.80 9.37
N TYR A 77 6.32 3.76 9.57
CA TYR A 77 4.87 3.84 9.47
C TYR A 77 4.16 3.14 10.62
N THR A 78 3.16 3.81 11.18
CA THR A 78 2.14 3.19 12.03
C THR A 78 0.99 2.68 11.16
N VAL A 79 0.61 1.40 11.31
CA VAL A 79 -0.45 0.77 10.51
C VAL A 79 -1.79 0.87 11.24
N ARG A 80 -2.83 1.33 10.55
CA ARG A 80 -4.23 1.34 11.00
C ARG A 80 -5.11 0.68 9.95
N ILE A 81 -6.15 -0.04 10.38
CA ILE A 81 -7.15 -0.60 9.46
C ILE A 81 -8.48 0.12 9.64
N HIS A 82 -9.13 0.48 8.54
CA HIS A 82 -10.46 1.08 8.54
C HIS A 82 -11.17 0.75 7.23
N GLU A 83 -12.41 0.25 7.30
CA GLU A 83 -13.24 -0.11 6.13
C GLU A 83 -12.50 -0.92 5.06
N SER A 84 -11.77 -1.96 5.49
CA SER A 84 -10.98 -2.83 4.62
C SER A 84 -9.86 -2.15 3.83
N VAL A 85 -9.36 -1.02 4.36
CA VAL A 85 -8.16 -0.33 3.87
C VAL A 85 -7.14 -0.26 5.00
N LEU A 86 -5.88 -0.54 4.67
CA LEU A 86 -4.74 -0.34 5.55
C LEU A 86 -4.14 1.03 5.29
N TYR A 87 -4.21 1.91 6.29
CA TYR A 87 -3.58 3.21 6.29
C TYR A 87 -2.24 3.11 7.00
N LEU A 88 -1.16 3.40 6.27
CA LEU A 88 0.19 3.50 6.78
C LEU A 88 0.47 4.97 7.04
N GLN A 89 0.41 5.37 8.30
CA GLN A 89 0.64 6.74 8.74
C GLN A 89 2.13 6.96 8.95
N GLY A 90 2.72 7.94 8.25
CA GLY A 90 4.15 8.23 8.37
C GLY A 90 4.55 8.83 9.72
N ASP A 91 5.74 8.44 10.18
CA ASP A 91 6.35 8.99 11.38
C ASP A 91 7.15 10.28 11.07
N GLY A 92 6.95 11.30 11.91
CA GLY A 92 7.62 12.59 11.78
C GLY A 92 7.21 13.38 10.53
N ARG A 93 8.13 14.23 10.03
CA ARG A 93 7.90 15.12 8.87
C ARG A 93 8.37 14.53 7.53
N LEU A 94 9.14 13.45 7.57
CA LEU A 94 9.79 12.87 6.38
C LEU A 94 8.88 11.90 5.62
N TYR A 95 7.82 11.41 6.26
CA TYR A 95 6.86 10.47 5.71
C TYR A 95 5.45 10.96 5.99
N LYS A 96 4.62 11.04 4.96
CA LYS A 96 3.21 11.38 5.10
C LYS A 96 2.39 10.12 5.31
N GLY A 97 2.57 9.14 4.43
CA GLY A 97 1.84 7.88 4.49
C GLY A 97 1.39 7.35 3.13
N MET A 98 0.74 6.20 3.17
CA MET A 98 0.13 5.52 2.02
C MET A 98 -1.10 4.73 2.45
N ALA A 99 -1.96 4.36 1.51
CA ALA A 99 -3.12 3.51 1.75
C ALA A 99 -3.00 2.25 0.89
N ILE A 100 -3.37 1.10 1.45
CA ILE A 100 -3.32 -0.19 0.78
C ILE A 100 -4.70 -0.82 0.85
N SER A 101 -5.21 -1.26 -0.29
CA SER A 101 -6.53 -1.87 -0.40
C SER A 101 -6.51 -3.07 -1.35
N VAL A 102 -7.54 -3.89 -1.26
CA VAL A 102 -7.76 -4.99 -2.21
C VAL A 102 -8.97 -4.66 -3.06
N ARG A 103 -8.80 -4.78 -4.38
CA ARG A 103 -9.86 -4.55 -5.36
C ARG A 103 -10.06 -5.79 -6.21
N THR A 104 -11.31 -6.15 -6.47
CA THR A 104 -11.67 -7.20 -7.42
C THR A 104 -12.37 -6.58 -8.63
N ALA A 105 -12.02 -7.05 -9.83
CA ALA A 105 -12.64 -6.64 -11.07
C ALA A 105 -12.86 -7.88 -11.95
N GLY A 106 -14.10 -8.37 -12.01
CA GLY A 106 -14.39 -9.68 -12.60
C GLY A 106 -13.71 -10.80 -11.80
N GLU A 107 -12.91 -11.61 -12.50
CA GLU A 107 -12.12 -12.71 -11.89
C GLU A 107 -10.73 -12.26 -11.42
N GLU A 108 -10.37 -11.00 -11.64
CA GLU A 108 -9.05 -10.46 -11.34
C GLU A 108 -9.04 -9.81 -9.94
N THR A 109 -7.97 -10.06 -9.20
CA THR A 109 -7.73 -9.45 -7.87
C THR A 109 -6.48 -8.59 -7.92
N PHE A 110 -6.57 -7.40 -7.32
CA PHE A 110 -5.52 -6.39 -7.28
C PHE A 110 -5.20 -6.01 -5.84
N ILE A 111 -3.93 -5.81 -5.54
CA ILE A 111 -3.50 -5.07 -4.36
C ILE A 111 -3.14 -3.66 -4.82
N ASP A 112 -3.96 -2.68 -4.45
CA ASP A 112 -3.75 -1.28 -4.80
C ASP A 112 -2.99 -0.58 -3.66
N ILE A 113 -1.94 0.17 -4.00
CA ILE A 113 -1.22 1.06 -3.09
C ILE A 113 -1.36 2.49 -3.63
N ALA A 114 -2.05 3.32 -2.85
CA ALA A 114 -2.28 4.72 -3.16
C ALA A 114 -1.37 5.61 -2.31
N LEU A 115 -0.90 6.70 -2.91
CA LEU A 115 -0.15 7.76 -2.25
C LEU A 115 -0.98 9.05 -2.27
N PRO A 116 -1.08 9.77 -1.12
CA PRO A 116 -1.87 10.98 -1.04
C PRO A 116 -1.20 12.12 -1.81
N PRO A 117 -1.95 13.19 -2.15
CA PRO A 117 -1.33 14.42 -2.62
C PRO A 117 -0.30 14.91 -1.61
N GLY A 118 0.90 15.28 -2.07
CA GLY A 118 2.00 15.68 -1.19
C GLY A 118 2.71 14.52 -0.47
N ALA A 119 2.52 13.27 -0.89
CA ALA A 119 3.39 12.16 -0.50
C ALA A 119 4.86 12.50 -0.74
N THR A 120 5.71 12.20 0.24
CA THR A 120 7.12 12.59 0.19
C THR A 120 7.91 11.71 -0.80
N HIS A 121 9.16 12.11 -1.10
CA HIS A 121 10.07 11.25 -1.85
C HIS A 121 10.30 9.91 -1.12
N GLY A 122 10.35 9.94 0.21
CA GLY A 122 10.46 8.75 1.06
C GLY A 122 9.25 7.81 0.91
N ASP A 123 8.03 8.37 0.90
CA ASP A 123 6.81 7.58 0.70
C ASP A 123 6.81 6.86 -0.65
N LYS A 124 7.19 7.57 -1.72
CA LYS A 124 7.32 6.98 -3.06
C LYS A 124 8.36 5.86 -3.10
N GLY A 125 9.49 6.05 -2.42
CA GLY A 125 10.54 5.03 -2.29
C GLY A 125 10.02 3.77 -1.59
N LYS A 126 9.42 3.93 -0.41
CA LYS A 126 8.89 2.83 0.41
C LYS A 126 7.75 2.09 -0.26
N ALA A 127 6.82 2.80 -0.91
CA ALA A 127 5.76 2.18 -1.69
C ALA A 127 6.32 1.34 -2.84
N ASN A 128 7.34 1.84 -3.57
CA ASN A 128 8.00 1.09 -4.63
C ASN A 128 8.75 -0.16 -4.12
N GLU A 129 9.43 -0.05 -2.97
CA GLU A 129 10.12 -1.16 -2.32
C GLU A 129 9.12 -2.27 -1.95
N PHE A 130 8.04 -1.91 -1.25
CA PHE A 130 7.02 -2.85 -0.83
C PHE A 130 6.27 -3.48 -2.03
N SER A 131 5.93 -2.69 -3.05
CA SER A 131 5.25 -3.18 -4.27
C SER A 131 6.07 -4.26 -4.99
N LYS A 132 7.38 -4.03 -5.12
CA LYS A 132 8.29 -5.00 -5.74
C LYS A 132 8.47 -6.25 -4.87
N TRP A 133 8.48 -6.10 -3.55
CA TRP A 133 8.53 -7.22 -2.63
C TRP A 133 7.25 -8.08 -2.73
N LEU A 134 6.07 -7.46 -2.78
CA LEU A 134 4.79 -8.14 -3.00
C LEU A 134 4.80 -8.92 -4.31
N ALA A 135 5.19 -8.28 -5.41
CA ALA A 135 5.21 -8.91 -6.72
C ALA A 135 6.17 -10.11 -6.79
N LYS A 136 7.35 -10.01 -6.16
CA LYS A 136 8.27 -11.15 -6.00
C LYS A 136 7.71 -12.27 -5.13
N THR A 137 6.91 -11.94 -4.13
CA THR A 137 6.34 -12.90 -3.17
C THR A 137 5.13 -13.63 -3.72
N LEU A 138 4.30 -12.93 -4.49
CA LEU A 138 3.00 -13.42 -4.94
C LEU A 138 2.95 -13.81 -6.42
N GLY A 139 3.92 -13.36 -7.22
CA GLY A 139 3.85 -13.33 -8.68
C GLY A 139 2.89 -12.26 -9.18
N GLY A 140 2.68 -12.21 -10.50
CA GLY A 140 1.69 -11.34 -11.14
C GLY A 140 2.30 -10.17 -11.91
N GLU A 141 1.48 -9.15 -12.15
CA GLU A 141 1.82 -7.98 -12.97
C GLU A 141 1.74 -6.71 -12.11
N LEU A 142 2.90 -6.09 -11.91
CA LEU A 142 3.03 -4.86 -11.12
C LEU A 142 3.05 -3.64 -12.04
N HIS A 143 2.08 -2.75 -11.86
CA HIS A 143 1.99 -1.45 -12.54
C HIS A 143 2.51 -0.36 -11.61
N LEU A 144 3.72 0.15 -11.86
CA LEU A 144 4.36 1.16 -11.02
C LEU A 144 3.74 2.55 -11.24
N PHE A 145 3.88 3.42 -10.23
CA PHE A 145 3.48 4.84 -10.30
C PHE A 145 4.06 5.60 -11.50
N SER A 146 5.19 5.14 -12.05
CA SER A 146 5.84 5.75 -13.22
C SER A 146 5.21 5.32 -14.55
N GLY A 147 4.17 4.48 -14.54
CA GLY A 147 3.59 3.85 -15.73
C GLY A 147 4.36 2.64 -16.26
N ARG A 148 5.42 2.21 -15.57
CA ARG A 148 6.18 1.01 -15.96
C ARG A 148 5.50 -0.25 -15.44
N THR A 149 5.30 -1.23 -16.30
CA THR A 149 4.85 -2.57 -15.93
C THR A 149 6.02 -3.52 -15.70
N MET A 150 5.90 -4.39 -14.69
CA MET A 150 6.85 -5.48 -14.40
C MET A 150 6.09 -6.78 -14.18
N VAL A 151 6.46 -7.84 -14.91
CA VAL A 151 5.83 -9.16 -14.79
C VAL A 151 6.74 -10.08 -13.96
N PHE A 152 6.14 -10.79 -13.01
CA PHE A 152 6.81 -11.73 -12.12
C PHE A 152 6.13 -13.11 -12.25
N GLY A 153 6.92 -14.13 -12.57
CA GLY A 153 6.45 -15.51 -12.50
C GLY A 153 6.12 -15.91 -11.06
N SER A 154 5.25 -16.90 -10.88
CA SER A 154 5.09 -17.56 -9.59
C SER A 154 6.37 -18.33 -9.25
N ALA A 155 6.91 -18.12 -8.05
CA ALA A 155 7.95 -18.97 -7.47
C ALA A 155 7.38 -20.34 -7.07
#